data_AF-A0A3D5V0H5-F1
#
_entry.id   AF-A0A3D5V0H5-F1
#
_cell.length_a   1.000
_cell.length_b   1.000
_cell.length_c   1.000
_cell.angle_alpha   90.00
_cell.angle_beta   90.00
_cell.angle_gamma   90.00
#
_symmetry.space_group_name_H-M   'P 1'
#
loop_
_entity.id
_entity.type
_entity.pdbx_description
1 polymer ?
#
loop_
_entity_poly.entity_id
_entity_poly.type
_entity_poly.pdbx_seq_one_letter_code
_entity_poly.pdbx_strand_id
1 'polypeptide(L)'
;MRARMRGQKTSYHHGDLKQGLMEAAATLIDIRGRHALTMREAARRAGVSEAAPYRHFSNLDELLGAVALEGFEMLIDDVEAVSSARAIREAYLAFAADYPGRYELMFGKATLN
;
A
#
# COMPACT_ATOMS: atom_id res chain seq x y z
N MET A 1 1.64 17.87 -3.58
CA MET A 1 0.60 18.07 -2.53
C MET A 1 -0.58 18.86 -3.11
N ARG A 2 -1.59 18.19 -3.66
CA ARG A 2 -2.99 18.68 -3.81
C ARG A 2 -3.82 17.69 -4.63
N ALA A 3 -4.97 17.27 -4.07
CA ALA A 3 -5.94 16.25 -4.51
C ALA A 3 -5.47 14.81 -4.19
N ARG A 4 -6.13 13.97 -3.37
CA ARG A 4 -7.45 13.96 -2.73
C ARG A 4 -7.33 13.40 -1.29
N MET A 5 -7.54 14.25 -0.27
CA MET A 5 -7.99 13.81 1.06
C MET A 5 -9.51 14.01 1.16
N ARG A 6 -10.28 13.42 0.23
CA ARG A 6 -11.75 13.53 0.26
C ARG A 6 -12.40 12.15 0.14
N GLY A 7 -12.75 11.63 1.32
CA GLY A 7 -13.63 10.48 1.57
C GLY A 7 -12.93 9.15 1.31
N GLN A 8 -12.53 8.35 2.29
CA GLN A 8 -13.12 8.08 3.59
C GLN A 8 -12.07 8.22 4.70
N LYS A 9 -12.48 8.73 5.85
CA LYS A 9 -11.79 8.39 7.10
C LYS A 9 -12.06 6.90 7.33
N THR A 10 -11.28 6.01 6.73
CA THR A 10 -11.13 4.68 7.29
C THR A 10 -10.51 4.91 8.66
N SER A 11 -11.31 4.62 9.67
CA SER A 11 -10.98 4.78 11.07
C SER A 11 -9.56 4.30 11.30
N TYR A 12 -8.69 5.23 11.70
CA TYR A 12 -7.34 4.93 12.16
C TYR A 12 -7.47 4.10 13.43
N HIS A 13 -7.66 2.80 13.26
CA HIS A 13 -7.81 1.88 14.36
C HIS A 13 -6.40 1.62 14.90
N HIS A 14 -6.06 2.34 15.98
CA HIS A 14 -4.95 2.04 16.90
C HIS A 14 -5.04 0.64 17.57
N GLY A 15 -5.76 -0.31 16.94
CA GLY A 15 -5.98 -1.68 17.41
C GLY A 15 -5.91 -2.76 16.33
N ASP A 16 -5.80 -2.41 15.04
CA ASP A 16 -5.55 -3.42 13.98
C ASP A 16 -4.07 -3.41 13.58
N LEU A 17 -3.29 -4.27 14.26
CA LEU A 17 -1.89 -4.48 13.96
C LEU A 17 -1.66 -4.87 12.49
N LYS A 18 -2.56 -5.63 11.88
CA LYS A 18 -2.43 -6.05 10.48
C LYS A 18 -2.42 -4.81 9.57
N GLN A 19 -3.38 -3.92 9.75
CA GLN A 19 -3.48 -2.69 8.98
C GLN A 19 -2.29 -1.75 9.24
N GLY A 20 -1.87 -1.61 10.50
CA GLY A 20 -0.70 -0.79 10.84
C GLY A 20 0.60 -1.29 10.16
N LEU A 21 0.76 -2.60 10.00
CA LEU A 21 1.88 -3.18 9.25
C LEU A 21 1.78 -2.92 7.74
N MET A 22 0.58 -3.04 7.17
CA MET A 22 0.31 -2.74 5.75
C MET A 22 0.60 -1.26 5.45
N GLU A 23 0.10 -0.33 6.26
CA GLU A 23 0.35 1.11 6.12
C GLU A 23 1.84 1.45 6.23
N ALA A 24 2.54 0.86 7.20
CA ALA A 24 3.97 1.04 7.38
C ALA A 24 4.78 0.55 6.17
N ALA A 25 4.41 -0.61 5.63
CA ALA A 25 5.04 -1.19 4.46
C ALA A 25 4.76 -0.36 3.20
N ALA A 26 3.51 0.00 2.95
CA ALA A 26 3.08 0.80 1.81
C ALA A 26 3.79 2.17 1.79
N THR A 27 3.80 2.86 2.94
CA THR A 27 4.52 4.14 3.09
C THR A 27 6.02 3.99 2.84
N LEU A 28 6.62 2.90 3.30
CA LEU A 28 8.05 2.68 3.12
C LEU A 28 8.41 2.44 1.65
N ILE A 29 7.65 1.61 0.93
CA ILE A 29 7.92 1.35 -0.49
C ILE A 29 7.68 2.60 -1.34
N ASP A 30 6.69 3.43 -1.01
CA ASP A 30 6.43 4.69 -1.72
C ASP A 30 7.57 5.70 -1.57
N ILE A 31 8.23 5.75 -0.41
CA ILE A 31 9.29 6.73 -0.11
C ILE A 31 10.68 6.24 -0.47
N ARG A 32 10.96 4.95 -0.23
CA ARG A 32 12.32 4.38 -0.29
C ARG A 32 12.43 3.22 -1.27
N GLY A 33 11.35 2.79 -1.89
CA GLY A 33 11.34 1.62 -2.78
C GLY A 33 11.37 0.28 -2.02
N ARG A 34 11.12 -0.79 -2.77
CA ARG A 34 10.97 -2.16 -2.24
C ARG A 34 12.16 -2.66 -1.42
N HIS A 35 13.38 -2.28 -1.81
CA HIS A 35 14.64 -2.75 -1.20
C HIS A 35 14.80 -2.33 0.27
N ALA A 36 14.15 -1.24 0.69
CA ALA A 36 14.21 -0.77 2.06
C ALA A 36 13.29 -1.58 3.00
N LEU A 37 12.35 -2.35 2.46
CA LEU A 37 11.33 -3.04 3.25
C LEU A 37 11.79 -4.44 3.68
N THR A 38 11.73 -4.67 4.99
CA THR A 38 11.84 -5.98 5.65
C THR A 38 10.71 -6.13 6.67
N MET A 39 10.42 -7.37 7.11
CA MET A 39 9.45 -7.61 8.19
C MET A 39 9.78 -6.84 9.47
N ARG A 40 11.07 -6.77 9.82
CA ARG A 40 11.56 -6.04 10.98
C ARG A 40 11.35 -4.53 10.84
N GLU A 41 11.64 -3.98 9.67
CA GLU A 41 11.46 -2.55 9.43
C GLU A 41 9.98 -2.15 9.42
N ALA A 42 9.09 -3.02 8.90
CA ALA A 42 7.65 -2.83 9.01
C ALA A 42 7.19 -2.82 10.47
N ALA A 43 7.65 -3.79 11.29
CA ALA A 43 7.36 -3.86 12.73
C ALA A 43 7.81 -2.59 13.47
N ARG A 44 9.05 -2.17 13.20
CA ARG A 44 9.66 -1.00 13.83
C ARG A 44 8.87 0.28 13.52
N ARG A 45 8.43 0.44 12.27
CA ARG A 45 7.61 1.58 11.84
C ARG A 45 6.20 1.54 12.39
N ALA A 46 5.62 0.35 12.53
CA ALA A 46 4.33 0.15 13.16
C ALA A 46 4.39 0.27 14.71
N GLY A 47 5.57 0.50 15.30
CA GLY A 47 5.72 0.69 16.75
C GLY A 47 5.50 -0.57 17.57
N VAL A 48 5.72 -1.75 16.99
CA VAL A 48 5.52 -3.06 17.64
C VAL A 48 6.81 -3.86 17.76
N SER A 49 6.77 -4.95 18.53
CA SER A 49 7.90 -5.87 18.66
C SER A 49 8.18 -6.60 17.36
N GLU A 50 9.43 -7.03 17.15
CA GLU A 50 9.85 -7.73 15.93
C GLU A 50 9.09 -9.04 15.66
N ALA A 51 8.57 -9.69 16.71
CA ALA A 51 7.81 -10.94 16.61
C ALA A 51 6.32 -10.72 16.29
N ALA A 52 5.78 -9.53 16.53
CA ALA A 52 4.35 -9.24 16.37
C ALA A 52 3.81 -9.42 14.94
N PRO A 53 4.54 -9.04 13.85
CA PRO A 53 4.05 -9.20 12.48
C PRO A 53 3.75 -10.65 12.09
N TYR A 54 4.52 -11.60 12.63
CA TYR A 54 4.42 -13.02 12.29
C TYR A 54 3.10 -13.66 12.75
N ARG A 55 2.29 -12.97 13.56
CA ARG A 55 0.93 -13.40 13.91
C ARG A 55 -0.10 -13.12 12.80
N HIS A 56 0.24 -12.26 11.85
CA HIS A 56 -0.64 -11.83 10.76
C HIS A 56 -0.08 -12.14 9.37
N PHE A 57 1.25 -12.18 9.24
CA PHE A 57 1.93 -12.44 7.98
C PHE A 57 3.09 -13.42 8.22
N SER A 58 3.04 -14.56 7.56
CA SER A 58 4.04 -15.63 7.66
C SER A 58 5.40 -15.19 7.13
N ASN A 59 5.40 -14.29 6.13
CA ASN A 59 6.58 -13.74 5.52
C ASN A 59 6.31 -12.36 4.92
N LEU A 60 7.35 -11.79 4.33
CA LEU A 60 7.30 -10.46 3.73
C LEU A 60 6.43 -10.40 2.47
N ASP A 61 6.36 -11.49 1.71
CA ASP A 61 5.58 -11.54 0.47
C ASP A 61 4.08 -11.58 0.76
N GLU A 62 3.66 -12.20 1.86
CA GLU A 62 2.26 -12.17 2.31
C GLU A 62 1.84 -10.75 2.71
N LEU A 63 2.70 -10.01 3.42
CA LEU A 63 2.48 -8.59 3.75
C LEU A 63 2.36 -7.74 2.48
N LEU A 64 3.25 -7.97 1.51
CA LEU A 64 3.22 -7.26 0.23
C LEU A 64 2.01 -7.60 -0.63
N GLY A 65 1.59 -8.86 -0.66
CA GLY A 65 0.38 -9.27 -1.33
C GLY A 65 -0.85 -8.54 -0.78
N ALA A 66 -0.93 -8.40 0.54
CA ALA A 66 -1.99 -7.64 1.19
C ALA A 66 -1.94 -6.13 0.82
N VAL A 67 -0.75 -5.52 0.82
CA VAL A 67 -0.57 -4.12 0.39
C VAL A 67 -0.92 -3.94 -1.09
N ALA A 68 -0.56 -4.89 -1.95
CA ALA A 68 -0.88 -4.84 -3.38
C ALA A 68 -2.40 -4.94 -3.61
N LEU A 69 -3.08 -5.82 -2.87
CA LEU A 69 -4.54 -5.97 -2.92
C LEU A 69 -5.25 -4.67 -2.53
N GLU A 70 -4.87 -4.07 -1.40
CA GLU A 70 -5.40 -2.76 -0.97
C GLU A 70 -5.11 -1.67 -2.02
N GLY A 71 -3.93 -1.69 -2.64
CA GLY A 71 -3.59 -0.79 -3.74
C GLY A 71 -4.49 -0.95 -4.97
N PHE A 72 -4.85 -2.19 -5.34
CA PHE A 72 -5.81 -2.44 -6.42
C PHE A 72 -7.21 -1.94 -6.07
N GLU A 73 -7.68 -2.19 -4.85
CA GLU A 73 -8.98 -1.69 -4.36
C GLU A 73 -9.05 -0.17 -4.45
N MET A 74 -8.01 0.54 -3.97
CA MET A 74 -7.91 1.99 -4.08
C MET A 74 -7.98 2.49 -5.53
N LEU A 75 -7.24 1.84 -6.45
CA LEU A 75 -7.24 2.22 -7.86
C LEU A 75 -8.60 1.95 -8.52
N ILE A 76 -9.24 0.82 -8.20
CA ILE A 76 -10.57 0.47 -8.70
C ILE A 76 -11.59 1.51 -8.26
N ASP A 77 -11.62 1.88 -6.98
CA ASP A 77 -12.52 2.91 -6.45
C ASP A 77 -12.37 4.26 -7.19
N ASP A 78 -11.13 4.69 -7.44
CA ASP A 78 -10.85 5.93 -8.17
C ASP A 78 -11.30 5.86 -9.64
N VAL A 79 -11.18 4.70 -10.28
CA VAL A 79 -11.60 4.45 -11.67
C VAL A 79 -13.12 4.34 -11.79
N GLU A 80 -13.79 3.68 -10.84
CA GLU A 80 -15.26 3.55 -10.83
C GLU A 80 -15.96 4.88 -10.54
N ALA A 81 -15.29 5.81 -9.86
CA ALA A 81 -15.79 7.16 -9.60
C ALA A 81 -15.84 8.07 -10.84
N VAL A 82 -15.37 7.62 -12.01
CA VAL A 82 -15.31 8.40 -13.25
C VAL A 82 -15.86 7.63 -14.46
N SER A 83 -16.37 8.34 -15.47
CA SER A 83 -17.15 7.72 -16.55
C SER A 83 -16.60 7.94 -17.97
N SER A 84 -15.43 8.56 -18.12
CA SER A 84 -14.81 8.77 -19.44
C SER A 84 -13.43 8.13 -19.53
N ALA A 85 -13.08 7.62 -20.71
CA ALA A 85 -11.75 7.04 -20.96
C ALA A 85 -10.60 8.00 -20.63
N ARG A 86 -10.82 9.31 -20.81
CA ARG A 86 -9.87 10.35 -20.41
C ARG A 86 -9.70 10.40 -18.89
N ALA A 87 -10.81 10.46 -18.14
CA ALA A 87 -10.77 10.55 -16.69
C ALA A 87 -10.21 9.26 -16.06
N ILE A 88 -10.53 8.09 -16.61
CA ILE A 88 -9.96 6.80 -16.19
C ILE A 88 -8.43 6.83 -16.36
N ARG A 89 -7.93 7.29 -17.51
CA ARG A 89 -6.49 7.44 -17.74
C ARG A 89 -5.86 8.42 -16.76
N GLU A 90 -6.52 9.54 -16.47
CA GLU A 90 -6.03 10.53 -15.51
C GLU A 90 -5.98 9.96 -14.08
N ALA A 91 -6.99 9.20 -13.64
CA ALA A 91 -7.00 8.51 -12.35
C ALA A 91 -5.87 7.47 -12.24
N TYR A 92 -5.69 6.66 -13.29
CA TYR A 92 -4.62 5.67 -13.36
C TYR A 92 -3.23 6.30 -13.25
N LEU A 93 -2.96 7.36 -14.02
CA LEU A 93 -1.67 8.06 -13.98
C LEU A 93 -1.47 8.83 -12.68
N ALA A 94 -2.54 9.36 -12.07
CA ALA A 94 -2.47 10.00 -10.76
C ALA A 94 -2.05 9.00 -9.68
N PHE A 95 -2.66 7.81 -9.66
CA PHE A 95 -2.27 6.75 -8.73
C PHE A 95 -0.78 6.38 -8.85
N ALA A 96 -0.29 6.21 -10.08
CA ALA A 96 1.12 5.89 -10.33
C ALA A 96 2.07 7.00 -9.86
N ALA A 97 1.66 8.26 -9.97
CA ALA A 97 2.45 9.41 -9.53
C ALA A 97 2.41 9.62 -8.01
N ASP A 98 1.26 9.39 -7.38
CA ASP A 98 1.04 9.60 -5.95
C ASP A 98 1.60 8.43 -5.11
N TYR A 99 1.57 7.21 -5.64
CA TYR A 99 2.00 5.97 -4.96
C TYR A 99 2.95 5.13 -5.81
N PRO A 100 4.16 5.63 -6.14
CA PRO A 100 5.07 4.97 -7.07
C PRO A 100 5.53 3.59 -6.57
N GLY A 101 5.68 3.40 -5.26
CA GLY A 101 6.11 2.13 -4.67
C GLY A 101 4.99 1.09 -4.69
N ARG A 102 3.75 1.49 -4.37
CA ARG A 102 2.57 0.61 -4.54
C ARG A 102 2.36 0.25 -6.00
N TYR A 103 2.50 1.22 -6.90
CA TYR A 103 2.38 0.99 -8.34
C TYR A 103 3.43 0.00 -8.86
N GLU A 104 4.70 0.17 -8.45
CA GLU A 104 5.76 -0.80 -8.77
C GLU A 104 5.47 -2.18 -8.17
N LEU A 105 4.92 -2.25 -6.95
CA LEU A 105 4.55 -3.52 -6.34
C LEU A 105 3.41 -4.23 -7.11
N MET A 106 2.39 -3.49 -7.55
CA MET A 106 1.21 -4.03 -8.21
C MET A 106 1.48 -4.45 -9.67
N PHE A 107 2.29 -3.68 -10.40
CA PHE A 107 2.47 -3.82 -11.85
C PHE A 107 3.91 -4.08 -12.29
N GLY A 108 4.87 -4.00 -11.36
CA GLY A 108 6.28 -4.24 -11.65
C GLY A 108 6.57 -5.68 -12.02
N LYS A 109 7.81 -5.94 -12.44
CA LYS A 109 8.24 -7.31 -12.75
C LYS A 109 8.12 -8.15 -11.48
N ALA A 110 7.22 -9.14 -11.52
CA ALA A 110 7.11 -10.16 -10.50
C ALA A 110 8.48 -10.81 -10.30
N THR A 111 9.21 -10.38 -9.28
CA THR A 111 10.37 -11.12 -8.78
C THR A 111 9.82 -12.07 -7.73
N LEU A 112 9.06 -13.06 -8.22
CA LEU A 112 8.82 -14.29 -7.47
C LEU A 112 10.16 -15.01 -7.49
N ASN A 113 10.93 -14.86 -6.42
CA ASN A 113 12.16 -15.63 -6.21
C ASN A 113 11.81 -16.94 -5.52
#